data_AF-A0A812Q8Z4-F1
#
_entry.id   AF-A0A812Q8Z4-F1
#
_cell.length_a   1.000
_cell.length_b   1.000
_cell.length_c   1.000
_cell.angle_alpha   90.00
_cell.angle_beta   90.00
_cell.angle_gamma   90.00
#
_symmetry.space_group_name_H-M   'P 1'
#
loop_
_entity.id
_entity.type
_entity.pdbx_description
1 polymer ?
#
loop_
_entity_poly.entity_id
_entity_poly.type
_entity_poly.pdbx_seq_one_letter_code
_entity_poly.pdbx_strand_id
1 'polypeptide(L)'
;MLEQLQSALLDGLFQLLGVKKHEVKDAPRNTKQAIAASAALLLLFTCLLLAVMTGVMLHAFRSVAVNPSGVLTLPEDEAMVAGLGEAVDLCGLADYPKLPAQDLRRIEDVAFSLEGAFHFYRVASIHQTKGGGVRIEAEDGTRLLVQDGTVSFERRWFSKDAFTQDESVGLGGPAATLRIVQPDSRSG
;
A
#
# COMPACT_ATOMS: atom_id res chain seq x y z
N MET A 1 29.38 -23.26 1.32
CA MET A 1 28.04 -23.72 1.76
C MET A 1 26.94 -23.32 0.78
N LEU A 2 26.88 -22.07 0.29
CA LEU A 2 25.83 -21.61 -0.64
C LEU A 2 25.77 -22.43 -1.96
N GLU A 3 26.93 -22.72 -2.55
CA GLU A 3 27.08 -23.53 -3.78
C GLU A 3 26.51 -24.96 -3.62
N GLN A 4 26.72 -25.59 -2.45
CA GLN A 4 26.20 -26.92 -2.17
C GLN A 4 24.67 -26.91 -2.07
N LEU A 5 24.10 -25.88 -1.45
CA LEU A 5 22.65 -25.72 -1.32
C LEU A 5 21.98 -25.52 -2.70
N GLN A 6 22.58 -24.72 -3.57
CA GLN A 6 22.10 -24.51 -4.93
C GLN A 6 22.13 -25.81 -5.75
N SER A 7 23.21 -26.59 -5.64
CA SER A 7 23.30 -27.88 -6.35
C SER A 7 22.24 -28.88 -5.88
N ALA A 8 21.96 -28.93 -4.57
CA ALA A 8 20.98 -29.84 -3.99
C ALA A 8 19.55 -29.46 -4.38
N LEU A 9 19.24 -28.15 -4.41
CA LEU A 9 17.94 -27.64 -4.87
C LEU A 9 17.69 -27.95 -6.34
N LEU A 10 18.71 -27.76 -7.19
CA LEU A 10 18.62 -28.11 -8.62
C LEU A 10 18.39 -29.60 -8.84
N ASP A 11 19.16 -30.47 -8.17
CA ASP A 11 18.98 -31.93 -8.29
C ASP A 11 17.60 -32.38 -7.79
N GLY A 12 17.08 -31.77 -6.71
CA GLY A 12 15.71 -32.04 -6.22
C GLY A 12 14.63 -31.63 -7.22
N LEU A 13 14.80 -30.48 -7.87
CA LEU A 13 13.88 -29.98 -8.89
C LEU A 13 13.89 -30.85 -10.15
N PHE A 14 15.06 -31.36 -10.56
CA PHE A 14 15.18 -32.33 -11.66
C PHE A 14 14.53 -33.68 -11.34
N GLN A 15 14.64 -34.18 -10.11
CA GLN A 15 13.93 -35.41 -9.70
C GLN A 15 12.42 -35.24 -9.72
N LEU A 16 11.91 -34.08 -9.25
CA LEU A 16 10.48 -33.82 -9.20
C LEU A 16 9.85 -33.71 -10.59
N LEU A 17 10.63 -33.24 -11.58
CA LEU A 17 10.25 -33.20 -13.00
C LEU A 17 10.42 -34.55 -13.72
N GLY A 18 10.89 -35.60 -13.04
CA GLY A 18 11.08 -36.93 -13.64
C GLY A 18 12.20 -36.99 -14.70
N VAL A 19 13.11 -36.00 -14.72
CA VAL A 19 14.19 -35.93 -15.70
C VAL A 19 15.32 -36.85 -15.25
N LYS A 20 15.35 -38.10 -15.73
CA LYS A 20 16.49 -39.00 -15.52
C LYS A 20 17.76 -38.37 -16.10
N LYS A 21 18.78 -38.21 -15.25
CA LYS A 21 20.14 -37.74 -15.59
C LYS A 21 20.80 -38.80 -16.50
N HIS A 22 20.45 -38.81 -17.78
CA HIS A 22 21.13 -39.66 -18.75
C HIS A 22 22.57 -39.17 -18.89
N GLU A 23 23.55 -40.02 -18.56
CA GLU A 23 24.95 -39.83 -18.94
C GLU A 23 25.00 -39.67 -20.47
N VAL A 24 25.13 -38.44 -20.93
CA VAL A 24 25.25 -38.08 -22.35
C VAL A 24 26.66 -38.44 -22.80
N LYS A 25 26.93 -39.75 -22.93
CA LYS A 25 28.14 -40.27 -23.56
C LYS A 25 27.85 -40.34 -25.06
N ASP A 26 28.36 -39.34 -25.78
CA ASP A 26 28.36 -39.20 -27.24
C ASP A 26 26.99 -39.19 -27.92
N ALA A 27 26.15 -38.22 -27.54
CA ALA A 27 24.93 -37.96 -28.29
C ALA A 27 25.25 -37.23 -29.62
N PRO A 28 24.69 -37.69 -30.76
CA PRO A 28 24.96 -37.13 -32.07
C PRO A 28 24.59 -35.65 -32.10
N ARG A 29 25.34 -34.82 -32.84
CA ARG A 29 25.26 -33.33 -32.89
C ARG A 29 23.82 -32.77 -32.98
N ASN A 30 22.88 -33.56 -33.50
CA ASN A 30 21.46 -33.26 -33.65
C ASN A 30 20.69 -33.22 -32.31
N THR A 31 21.13 -33.93 -31.26
CA THR A 31 20.43 -33.97 -29.95
C THR A 31 20.66 -32.70 -29.13
N LYS A 32 21.86 -32.10 -29.20
CA LYS A 32 22.16 -30.82 -28.54
C LYS A 32 21.30 -29.69 -29.10
N GLN A 33 21.06 -29.71 -30.41
CA GLN A 33 20.17 -28.76 -31.07
C GLN A 33 18.71 -28.97 -30.65
N ALA A 34 18.25 -30.22 -30.52
CA ALA A 34 16.90 -30.51 -30.05
C ALA A 34 16.67 -30.06 -28.60
N ILE A 35 17.65 -30.29 -27.70
CA ILE A 35 17.56 -29.85 -26.31
C ILE A 35 17.55 -28.31 -26.23
N ALA A 36 18.45 -27.63 -26.95
CA ALA A 36 18.50 -26.17 -26.99
C ALA A 36 17.19 -25.57 -27.53
N ALA A 37 16.63 -26.16 -28.59
CA ALA A 37 15.35 -25.73 -29.14
C ALA A 37 14.20 -25.93 -28.14
N SER A 38 14.16 -27.06 -27.44
CA SER A 38 13.14 -27.32 -26.42
C SER A 38 13.21 -26.36 -25.24
N ALA A 39 14.44 -26.04 -24.77
CA ALA A 39 14.64 -25.05 -23.71
C ALA A 39 14.24 -23.63 -24.13
N ALA A 40 14.59 -23.23 -25.37
CA ALA A 40 14.18 -21.93 -25.92
C ALA A 40 12.65 -21.82 -26.04
N LEU A 41 11.98 -22.88 -26.48
CA LEU A 41 10.52 -22.93 -26.58
C LEU A 41 9.86 -22.82 -25.19
N LEU A 42 10.38 -23.53 -24.18
CA LEU A 42 9.88 -23.47 -22.81
C LEU A 42 10.05 -22.07 -22.22
N LEU A 43 11.21 -21.44 -22.43
CA LEU A 43 11.47 -20.06 -21.99
C LEU A 43 10.48 -19.08 -22.64
N LEU A 44 10.32 -19.15 -23.97
CA LEU A 44 9.39 -18.32 -24.72
C LEU A 44 7.95 -18.47 -24.18
N PHE A 45 7.52 -19.71 -23.97
CA PHE A 45 6.19 -20.01 -23.43
C PHE A 45 5.99 -19.44 -22.03
N THR A 46 7.00 -19.55 -21.16
CA THR A 46 6.95 -18.99 -19.80
C THR A 46 6.88 -17.46 -19.83
N CYS A 47 7.67 -16.80 -20.69
CA CYS A 47 7.60 -15.35 -20.89
C CYS A 47 6.23 -14.90 -21.41
N LEU A 48 5.62 -15.66 -22.33
CA LEU A 48 4.29 -15.38 -22.86
C LEU A 48 3.24 -15.44 -21.74
N LEU A 49 3.28 -16.48 -20.89
CA LEU A 49 2.35 -16.62 -19.77
C LEU A 49 2.47 -15.45 -18.78
N LEU A 50 3.70 -15.04 -18.45
CA LEU A 50 3.96 -13.87 -17.62
C LEU A 50 3.38 -12.58 -18.22
N ALA A 51 3.57 -12.36 -19.52
CA ALA A 51 3.02 -11.19 -20.20
C ALA A 51 1.48 -11.18 -20.19
N VAL A 52 0.84 -12.32 -20.43
CA VAL A 52 -0.63 -12.46 -20.39
C VAL A 52 -1.16 -12.19 -18.98
N MET A 53 -0.58 -12.81 -17.95
CA MET A 53 -0.99 -12.59 -16.56
C MET A 53 -0.83 -11.12 -16.14
N THR A 54 0.26 -10.47 -16.56
CA THR A 54 0.49 -9.05 -16.30
C THR A 54 -0.57 -8.19 -16.99
N GLY A 55 -0.89 -8.47 -18.26
CA GLY A 55 -1.94 -7.76 -19.00
C GLY A 55 -3.33 -7.94 -18.38
N VAL A 56 -3.66 -9.14 -17.92
CA VAL A 56 -4.93 -9.42 -17.22
C VAL A 56 -5.00 -8.68 -15.89
N MET A 57 -3.93 -8.69 -15.10
CA MET A 57 -3.85 -7.92 -13.85
C MET A 57 -4.07 -6.43 -14.09
N LEU A 58 -3.39 -5.85 -15.08
CA LEU A 58 -3.57 -4.44 -15.45
C LEU A 58 -5.02 -4.12 -15.87
N HIS A 59 -5.70 -5.05 -16.55
CA HIS A 59 -7.11 -4.90 -16.90
C HIS A 59 -8.06 -5.09 -15.70
N ALA A 60 -7.69 -5.94 -14.73
CA ALA A 60 -8.49 -6.19 -13.53
C ALA A 60 -8.44 -5.02 -12.54
N PHE A 61 -7.34 -4.25 -12.52
CA PHE A 61 -7.27 -2.99 -11.79
C PHE A 61 -8.03 -1.88 -12.53
N ARG A 62 -9.35 -2.04 -12.68
CA ARG A 62 -10.21 -0.87 -12.98
C ARG A 62 -10.27 -0.01 -11.73
N SER A 63 -9.83 1.23 -11.84
CA SER A 63 -9.93 2.23 -10.79
C SER A 63 -11.41 2.42 -10.44
N VAL A 64 -11.81 1.95 -9.26
CA VAL A 64 -13.12 2.28 -8.71
C VAL A 64 -13.09 3.76 -8.38
N ALA A 65 -13.89 4.55 -9.08
CA ALA A 65 -14.04 5.96 -8.78
C ALA A 65 -14.80 6.09 -7.46
N VAL A 66 -14.17 6.69 -6.46
CA VAL A 66 -14.83 6.97 -5.18
C VAL A 66 -15.66 8.23 -5.35
N ASN A 67 -16.98 8.08 -5.24
CA ASN A 67 -17.88 9.23 -5.20
C ASN A 67 -17.80 9.87 -3.80
N PRO A 68 -17.78 11.21 -3.66
CA PRO A 68 -17.79 11.90 -2.36
C PRO A 68 -19.00 11.54 -1.47
N SER A 69 -20.03 10.88 -2.02
CA SER A 69 -21.14 10.31 -1.25
C SER A 69 -20.82 8.99 -0.52
N GLY A 70 -19.62 8.42 -0.70
CA GLY A 70 -19.24 7.11 -0.15
C GLY A 70 -19.81 5.92 -0.93
N VAL A 71 -20.60 6.17 -1.98
CA VAL A 71 -21.14 5.13 -2.85
C VAL A 71 -20.08 4.69 -3.85
N LEU A 72 -19.79 3.39 -3.88
CA LEU A 72 -18.99 2.77 -4.92
C LEU A 72 -19.93 2.31 -6.03
N THR A 73 -19.80 2.91 -7.22
CA THR A 73 -20.57 2.51 -8.41
C THR A 73 -19.68 1.71 -9.36
N LEU A 74 -20.28 0.80 -10.14
CA LEU A 74 -19.55 0.14 -11.21
C LEU A 74 -19.36 1.12 -12.37
N PRO A 75 -18.18 1.15 -13.02
CA PRO A 75 -17.92 2.07 -14.13
C PRO A 75 -18.75 1.79 -15.40
N GLU A 76 -19.39 0.62 -15.50
CA GLU A 76 -20.26 0.27 -16.64
C GLU A 76 -21.71 0.68 -16.43
N ASP A 77 -22.13 0.93 -15.18
CA ASP A 77 -23.50 1.34 -14.86
C ASP A 77 -23.49 2.19 -13.57
N GLU A 78 -23.52 3.51 -13.72
CA GLU A 78 -23.53 4.46 -12.61
C GLU A 78 -24.76 4.29 -11.70
N ALA A 79 -25.83 3.64 -12.17
CA ALA A 79 -27.01 3.34 -11.36
C ALA A 79 -26.82 2.07 -10.50
N MET A 80 -25.85 1.22 -10.82
CA MET A 80 -25.60 -0.02 -10.09
C MET A 80 -24.60 0.21 -8.96
N VAL A 81 -25.13 0.23 -7.72
CA VAL A 81 -24.34 0.35 -6.50
C VAL A 81 -23.57 -0.95 -6.28
N ALA A 82 -22.24 -0.89 -6.43
CA ALA A 82 -21.33 -2.00 -6.15
C ALA A 82 -21.13 -2.21 -4.65
N GLY A 83 -21.23 -1.13 -3.87
CA GLY A 83 -21.10 -1.13 -2.43
C GLY A 83 -21.41 0.23 -1.82
N LEU A 84 -21.81 0.21 -0.55
CA LEU A 84 -21.94 1.41 0.28
C LEU A 84 -20.72 1.45 1.19
N GLY A 85 -19.86 2.44 0.98
CA GLY A 85 -18.78 2.80 1.89
C GLY A 85 -19.19 3.99 2.75
N GLU A 86 -18.62 4.10 3.93
CA GLU A 86 -18.66 5.34 4.69
C GLU A 86 -17.79 6.38 3.93
N ALA A 87 -18.34 7.56 3.64
CA ALA A 87 -17.59 8.62 3.00
C ALA A 87 -16.52 9.14 3.98
N VAL A 88 -15.25 8.89 3.67
CA VAL A 88 -14.11 9.35 4.47
C VAL A 88 -13.60 10.66 3.85
N ASP A 89 -13.62 11.75 4.61
CA ASP A 89 -13.11 13.04 4.16
C ASP A 89 -11.60 13.13 4.40
N LEU A 90 -10.80 13.22 3.35
CA LEU A 90 -9.35 13.24 3.47
C LEU A 90 -8.85 14.67 3.63
N CYS A 91 -8.42 15.02 4.85
CA CYS A 91 -7.84 16.33 5.14
C CYS A 91 -6.35 16.19 5.46
N GLY A 92 -5.49 16.98 4.80
CA GLY A 92 -4.06 16.98 5.07
C GLY A 92 -3.73 17.48 6.48
N LEU A 93 -2.71 16.89 7.12
CA LEU A 93 -2.28 17.25 8.49
C LEU A 93 -2.05 18.76 8.63
N ALA A 94 -1.41 19.39 7.65
CA ALA A 94 -1.07 20.81 7.66
C ALA A 94 -2.30 21.74 7.71
N ASP A 95 -3.48 21.25 7.34
CA ASP A 95 -4.73 22.02 7.37
C ASP A 95 -5.49 21.89 8.69
N TYR A 96 -5.09 20.97 9.58
CA TYR A 96 -5.76 20.76 10.87
C TYR A 96 -5.86 22.04 11.72
N PRO A 97 -4.82 22.90 11.81
CA PRO A 97 -4.93 24.17 12.53
C PRO A 97 -6.00 25.12 11.99
N LYS A 98 -6.40 24.98 10.72
CA LYS A 98 -7.42 25.82 10.08
C LYS A 98 -8.84 25.27 10.27
N LEU A 99 -8.96 24.01 10.70
CA LEU A 99 -10.26 23.36 10.91
C LEU A 99 -10.96 23.90 12.16
N PRO A 100 -12.29 24.06 12.13
CA PRO A 100 -13.05 24.41 13.31
C PRO A 100 -12.98 23.28 14.35
N ALA A 101 -13.10 23.63 15.63
CA ALA A 101 -12.97 22.67 16.73
C ALA A 101 -13.98 21.50 16.66
N GLN A 102 -15.11 21.68 15.98
CA GLN A 102 -16.10 20.62 15.79
C GLN A 102 -15.60 19.54 14.82
N ASP A 103 -14.89 19.93 13.77
CA ASP A 103 -14.36 19.00 12.77
C ASP A 103 -13.11 18.30 13.30
N LEU A 104 -12.28 19.01 14.07
CA LEU A 104 -11.15 18.41 14.79
C LEU A 104 -11.59 17.29 15.76
N ARG A 105 -12.79 17.38 16.34
CA ARG A 105 -13.30 16.31 17.23
C ARG A 105 -13.83 15.09 16.49
N ARG A 106 -14.08 15.22 15.19
CA ARG A 106 -14.54 14.13 14.33
C ARG A 106 -13.39 13.30 13.78
N ILE A 107 -12.15 13.68 14.04
CA ILE A 107 -10.96 12.95 13.57
C ILE A 107 -10.76 11.71 14.43
N GLU A 108 -10.97 10.54 13.83
CA GLU A 108 -10.77 9.24 14.49
C GLU A 108 -9.40 8.61 14.19
N ASP A 109 -8.90 8.83 12.98
CA ASP A 109 -7.68 8.20 12.48
C ASP A 109 -6.74 9.26 11.92
N VAL A 110 -5.43 8.99 12.00
CA VAL A 110 -4.38 9.80 11.37
C VAL A 110 -3.39 8.86 10.71
N ALA A 111 -3.11 9.13 9.43
CA ALA A 111 -2.21 8.32 8.62
C ALA A 111 -1.25 9.20 7.84
N PHE A 112 0.05 8.94 7.90
CA PHE A 112 1.05 9.70 7.15
C PHE A 112 2.25 8.83 6.79
N SER A 113 3.00 9.25 5.76
CA SER A 113 4.22 8.57 5.34
C SER A 113 5.43 9.39 5.76
N LEU A 114 6.41 8.74 6.38
CA LEU A 114 7.64 9.35 6.86
C LEU A 114 8.78 8.36 6.71
N GLU A 115 9.89 8.81 6.10
CA GLU A 115 11.09 7.99 5.82
C GLU A 115 10.77 6.70 5.02
N GLY A 116 9.81 6.79 4.08
CA GLY A 116 9.36 5.65 3.29
C GLY A 116 8.54 4.61 4.05
N ALA A 117 8.26 4.83 5.34
CA ALA A 117 7.36 4.01 6.13
C ALA A 117 5.97 4.66 6.24
N PHE A 118 4.92 3.85 6.14
CA PHE A 118 3.54 4.27 6.40
C PHE A 118 3.24 4.14 7.88
N HIS A 119 2.77 5.22 8.50
CA HIS A 119 2.39 5.27 9.90
C HIS A 119 0.88 5.52 10.00
N PHE A 120 0.21 4.72 10.83
CA PHE A 120 -1.21 4.80 11.07
C PHE A 120 -1.46 4.80 12.58
N TYR A 121 -2.24 5.76 13.05
CA TYR A 121 -2.57 5.91 14.47
C TYR A 121 -4.05 6.20 14.64
N ARG A 122 -4.65 5.51 15.61
CA ARG A 122 -5.99 5.82 16.07
C ARG A 122 -5.93 6.96 17.09
N VAL A 123 -6.73 8.00 16.88
CA VAL A 123 -6.74 9.21 17.69
C VAL A 123 -7.46 8.93 19.01
N ALA A 124 -6.79 9.21 20.12
CA ALA A 124 -7.38 9.19 21.46
C ALA A 124 -7.86 10.58 21.90
N SER A 125 -7.12 11.64 21.57
CA SER A 125 -7.54 13.01 21.89
C SER A 125 -6.92 14.05 20.96
N ILE A 126 -7.62 15.17 20.79
CA ILE A 126 -7.15 16.32 20.02
C ILE A 126 -7.37 17.60 20.83
N HIS A 127 -6.33 18.43 20.89
CA HIS A 127 -6.32 19.70 21.62
C HIS A 127 -5.71 20.81 20.75
N GLN A 128 -6.41 21.93 20.63
CA GLN A 128 -5.80 23.16 20.09
C GLN A 128 -4.82 23.74 21.12
N THR A 129 -3.63 24.10 20.66
CA THR A 129 -2.59 24.70 21.50
C THR A 129 -2.77 26.21 21.56
N LYS A 130 -2.22 26.86 22.60
CA LYS A 130 -2.26 28.33 22.73
C LYS A 130 -1.56 29.06 21.58
N GLY A 131 -0.66 28.38 20.87
CA GLY A 131 0.05 28.91 19.70
C GLY A 131 -0.71 28.75 18.38
N GLY A 132 -1.99 28.34 18.42
CA GLY A 132 -2.78 28.13 17.20
C GLY A 132 -2.49 26.81 16.47
N GLY A 133 -1.70 25.91 17.07
CA GLY A 133 -1.46 24.57 16.55
C GLY A 133 -2.49 23.54 17.04
N VAL A 134 -2.35 22.31 16.56
CA VAL A 134 -3.17 21.16 16.97
C VAL A 134 -2.26 20.07 17.49
N ARG A 135 -2.49 19.66 18.74
CA ARG A 135 -1.87 18.47 19.33
C ARG A 135 -2.84 17.31 19.23
N ILE A 136 -2.36 16.19 18.71
CA ILE A 136 -3.07 14.93 18.57
C ILE A 136 -2.35 13.91 19.43
N GLU A 137 -3.08 13.19 20.26
CA GLU A 137 -2.56 12.06 21.04
C GLU A 137 -3.27 10.80 20.56
N ALA A 138 -2.49 9.80 20.20
CA ALA A 138 -2.95 8.51 19.74
C ALA A 138 -3.18 7.54 20.91
N GLU A 139 -3.92 6.45 20.66
CA GLU A 139 -4.23 5.42 21.67
C GLU A 139 -2.98 4.72 22.24
N ASP A 140 -1.90 4.63 21.45
CA ASP A 140 -0.61 4.07 21.89
C ASP A 140 0.23 5.05 22.72
N GLY A 141 -0.24 6.29 22.87
CA GLY A 141 0.45 7.40 23.54
C GLY A 141 1.41 8.18 22.64
N THR A 142 1.43 7.90 21.33
CA THR A 142 2.15 8.69 20.34
C THR A 142 1.52 10.08 20.24
N ARG A 143 2.37 11.11 20.13
CA ARG A 143 1.92 12.50 20.08
C ARG A 143 2.36 13.15 18.78
N LEU A 144 1.41 13.78 18.11
CA LEU A 144 1.66 14.64 16.97
C LEU A 144 1.35 16.08 17.36
N LEU A 145 2.19 17.01 16.95
CA LEU A 145 1.91 18.44 17.05
C LEU A 145 2.07 19.04 15.66
N VAL A 146 0.95 19.52 15.13
CA VAL A 146 0.89 20.28 13.89
C VAL A 146 0.86 21.76 14.24
N GLN A 147 1.88 22.51 13.84
CA GLN A 147 1.95 23.94 14.07
C GLN A 147 2.76 24.61 12.97
N ASP A 148 2.26 25.72 12.43
CA ASP A 148 2.94 26.52 11.39
C ASP A 148 3.40 25.69 10.18
N GLY A 149 2.56 24.74 9.74
CA GLY A 149 2.86 23.83 8.63
C GLY A 149 3.88 22.73 8.96
N THR A 150 4.42 22.70 10.17
CA THR A 150 5.37 21.68 10.63
C THR A 150 4.63 20.60 11.42
N VAL A 151 4.97 19.33 11.18
CA VAL A 151 4.46 18.19 11.95
C VAL A 151 5.59 17.63 12.78
N SER A 152 5.48 17.76 14.09
CA SER A 152 6.41 17.13 15.04
C SER A 152 5.80 15.85 15.60
N PHE A 153 6.65 14.83 15.75
CA PHE A 153 6.24 13.47 16.02
C PHE A 153 7.04 12.91 17.21
N GLU A 154 6.35 12.51 18.26
CA GLU A 154 6.97 12.00 19.49
C GLU A 154 6.34 10.64 19.85
N ARG A 155 7.10 9.56 19.72
CA ARG A 155 6.68 8.23 20.21
C ARG A 155 6.96 8.11 21.69
N ARG A 156 6.05 7.44 22.41
CA ARG A 156 6.16 7.23 23.86
C ARG A 156 7.49 6.62 24.33
N TRP A 157 8.16 5.83 23.49
CA TRP A 157 9.39 5.11 23.83
C TRP A 157 10.61 5.46 22.98
N PHE A 158 10.49 6.40 22.04
CA PHE A 158 11.60 6.81 21.18
C PHE A 158 11.80 8.32 21.22
N SER A 159 13.04 8.75 21.00
CA SER A 159 13.41 10.15 21.02
C SER A 159 12.57 10.96 20.02
N LYS A 160 12.35 12.24 20.33
CA LYS A 160 11.50 13.15 19.56
C LYS A 160 12.11 13.45 18.19
N ASP A 161 11.35 13.19 17.12
CA ASP A 161 11.72 13.51 15.75
C ASP A 161 10.81 14.65 15.23
N ALA A 162 11.38 15.60 14.49
CA ALA A 162 10.64 16.74 13.93
C ALA A 162 10.94 16.83 12.44
N PHE A 163 9.90 16.95 11.61
CA PHE A 163 10.04 17.00 10.16
C PHE A 163 9.30 18.20 9.59
N THR A 164 9.93 18.86 8.63
CA THR A 164 9.33 19.96 7.87
C THR A 164 8.54 19.36 6.71
N GLN A 165 7.38 19.94 6.37
CA GLN A 165 6.47 19.46 5.32
C GLN A 165 7.16 19.13 3.99
N ASP A 166 8.23 19.86 3.65
CA ASP A 166 8.99 19.69 2.42
C ASP A 166 9.75 18.36 2.31
N GLU A 167 9.96 17.61 3.40
CA GLU A 167 10.61 16.29 3.37
C GLU A 167 9.62 15.12 3.22
N SER A 168 8.31 15.39 3.26
CA SER A 168 7.26 14.40 2.96
C SER A 168 7.09 14.14 1.45
N VAL A 169 8.21 14.21 0.71
CA VAL A 169 8.29 13.98 -0.74
C VAL A 169 8.11 12.49 -1.03
N GLY A 170 6.87 12.09 -1.25
CA GLY A 170 6.57 10.74 -1.70
C GLY A 170 5.23 10.59 -2.41
N LEU A 171 4.20 11.31 -1.97
CA LEU A 171 2.89 11.25 -2.59
C LEU A 171 2.23 12.62 -2.52
N GLY A 172 2.06 13.27 -3.67
CA GLY A 172 1.24 14.47 -3.84
C GLY A 172 -0.25 14.17 -3.66
N GLY A 173 -0.63 13.75 -2.46
CA GLY A 173 -2.00 13.47 -2.04
C GLY A 173 -2.13 13.62 -0.52
N PRO A 174 -3.34 13.95 0.00
CA PRO A 174 -3.54 14.39 1.38
C PRO A 174 -3.08 13.32 2.39
N ALA A 175 -1.95 13.60 3.05
CA ALA A 175 -1.27 12.71 3.99
C ALA A 175 -1.90 12.73 5.41
N ALA A 176 -3.22 12.72 5.49
CA ALA A 176 -3.98 12.35 6.69
C ALA A 176 -5.37 11.87 6.27
N THR A 177 -5.70 10.64 6.67
CA THR A 177 -7.03 10.08 6.46
C THR A 177 -7.91 10.48 7.64
N LEU A 178 -8.78 11.46 7.45
CA LEU A 178 -9.75 11.88 8.45
C LEU A 178 -11.03 11.04 8.27
N ARG A 179 -11.31 10.13 9.21
CA ARG A 179 -12.59 9.44 9.26
C ARG A 179 -13.60 10.27 10.04
N ILE A 180 -14.47 11.01 9.34
CA ILE A 180 -15.62 11.68 9.96
C ILE A 180 -16.80 10.70 9.94
N VAL A 181 -17.18 10.17 11.10
CA VAL A 181 -18.44 9.43 11.23
C VAL A 181 -19.58 10.44 11.21
N GLN A 182 -20.35 10.47 10.13
CA GLN A 182 -21.62 11.20 10.10
C GLN A 182 -22.63 10.41 10.94
N PRO A 183 -23.24 11.02 11.97
CA PRO A 183 -24.29 10.34 12.74
C PRO A 183 -25.46 10.03 11.80
N ASP A 184 -25.87 8.77 11.80
CA ASP A 184 -26.97 8.24 10.99
C ASP A 184 -28.23 9.08 11.24
N SER A 185 -28.66 9.84 10.24
CA SER A 185 -29.78 10.80 10.33
C SER A 185 -31.15 10.12 10.35
N ARG A 186 -31.20 8.79 10.52
CA ARG A 186 -32.42 7.97 10.52
C ARG A 186 -33.06 7.73 11.88
N SER A 187 -32.58 8.34 12.96
CA SER A 187 -33.26 8.29 14.27
C SER A 187 -34.22 9.48 14.46
N GLY A 188 -35.27 9.56 13.63
CA GLY A 188 -36.35 10.54 13.71
C GLY A 188 -37.69 9.91 13.37
#